data_AF-A0AAD9GEX9-F1
#
_entry.id   AF-A0AAD9GEX9-F1
#
_cell.length_a   1.000
_cell.length_b   1.000
_cell.length_c   1.000
_cell.angle_alpha   90.00
_cell.angle_beta   90.00
_cell.angle_gamma   90.00
#
_symmetry.space_group_name_H-M   'P 1'
#
loop_
_entity.id
_entity.type
_entity.pdbx_description
1 polymer ?
#
loop_
_entity_poly.entity_id
_entity_poly.type
_entity_poly.pdbx_seq_one_letter_code
_entity_poly.pdbx_strand_id
1 'polypeptide(L)'
;MEGKCVMTQTCVNPDNIPDYDACIPEAHKEPVDPQPMTGTGWPSVIGGGSCTNATDCNDKGQCVNGGCVCRKDGMAAGPHCGEFAIQCPAYKENACCSWQQNQAMAENFKLVASVFAKNSAGGCDACAANLMNLWCGLVCSPEQDQFMEMAHAWPSTNYRPDPMTGKEKVKVLEINVALAKGFTCAVFDSCKNTAMASMAAAMKSSLGFLNYQMQVGAVGHGEFITMSFNASKDKSFDHDVLKCSNYSEVIETRETLPTQAQMLESIASKSTDDKQCPCGACRATCDAHTSGGNHIHVVDDPISVFSGFSTKLVAAAYGLLVIFVFFWNKWKNQ
;
A
#
# COMPACT_ATOMS: atom_id res chain seq x y z
N MET A 1 -24.68 18.13 -2.00
CA MET A 1 -24.79 17.50 -0.68
C MET A 1 -23.46 17.74 0.00
N GLU A 2 -23.47 18.21 1.25
CA GLU A 2 -22.23 18.29 2.04
C GLU A 2 -21.94 16.88 2.56
N GLY A 3 -20.77 16.34 2.23
CA GLY A 3 -20.34 15.02 2.71
C GLY A 3 -20.16 14.99 4.23
N LYS A 4 -20.29 13.80 4.81
CA LYS A 4 -20.18 13.56 6.25
C LYS A 4 -19.24 12.41 6.58
N CYS A 5 -18.73 12.44 7.80
CA CYS A 5 -17.85 11.43 8.38
C CYS A 5 -18.64 10.36 9.12
N VAL A 6 -18.36 9.09 8.85
CA VAL A 6 -19.11 7.96 9.44
C VAL A 6 -18.40 7.29 10.60
N MET A 7 -17.07 7.43 10.68
CA MET A 7 -16.24 6.78 11.69
C MET A 7 -15.06 7.66 12.10
N THR A 8 -14.52 7.37 13.27
CA THR A 8 -13.32 8.01 13.81
C THR A 8 -12.52 7.04 14.67
N GLN A 9 -11.33 7.45 15.09
CA GLN A 9 -10.56 6.75 16.13
C GLN A 9 -9.86 7.80 16.99
N THR A 10 -10.03 7.71 18.30
CA THR A 10 -9.56 8.72 19.26
C THR A 10 -8.38 8.25 20.12
N CYS A 11 -8.02 6.98 19.98
CA CYS A 11 -6.91 6.33 20.67
C CYS A 11 -5.71 6.17 19.72
N VAL A 12 -4.52 5.99 20.28
CA VAL A 12 -3.31 5.63 19.54
C VAL A 12 -2.90 4.24 19.97
N ASN A 13 -2.53 3.41 18.99
CA ASN A 13 -1.89 2.12 19.21
C ASN A 13 -0.42 2.22 18.81
N PRO A 14 0.45 2.76 19.68
CA PRO A 14 1.86 2.91 19.35
C PRO A 14 2.47 1.52 19.10
N ASP A 15 3.30 1.41 18.08
CA ASP A 15 3.97 0.18 17.63
C ASP A 15 3.12 -0.78 16.78
N ASN A 16 1.88 -0.40 16.45
CA ASN A 16 1.00 -1.17 15.57
C ASN A 16 0.77 -2.62 16.06
N ILE A 17 0.88 -2.85 17.38
CA ILE A 17 0.69 -4.15 18.01
C ILE A 17 -0.81 -4.40 18.11
N PRO A 18 -1.36 -5.51 17.61
CA PRO A 18 -2.81 -5.73 17.65
C PRO A 18 -3.43 -5.51 19.04
N ASP A 19 -4.18 -4.41 19.20
CA ASP A 19 -4.89 -4.05 20.43
C ASP A 19 -6.38 -4.26 20.18
N TYR A 20 -6.86 -5.39 20.68
CA TYR A 20 -8.16 -5.94 20.37
C TYR A 20 -9.31 -5.42 21.22
N ASP A 21 -9.00 -4.52 22.16
CA ASP A 21 -9.97 -4.12 23.18
C ASP A 21 -9.88 -2.63 23.55
N ALA A 22 -8.70 -2.00 23.50
CA ALA A 22 -8.54 -0.62 23.96
C ALA A 22 -8.48 0.42 22.84
N CYS A 23 -7.93 0.08 21.66
CA CYS A 23 -7.82 1.03 20.56
C CYS A 23 -8.46 0.59 19.25
N ILE A 24 -9.79 0.73 19.19
CA ILE A 24 -10.63 0.31 18.07
C ILE A 24 -11.34 1.53 17.49
N PRO A 25 -11.43 1.67 16.17
CA PRO A 25 -12.25 2.68 15.52
C PRO A 25 -13.73 2.61 15.92
N GLU A 26 -14.40 3.75 15.92
CA GLU A 26 -15.77 3.91 16.38
C GLU A 26 -16.62 4.51 15.28
N ALA A 27 -17.80 3.94 15.05
CA ALA A 27 -18.80 4.59 14.20
C ALA A 27 -19.43 5.77 14.93
N HIS A 28 -19.60 6.87 14.19
CA HIS A 28 -20.46 7.96 14.65
C HIS A 28 -21.91 7.50 14.67
N LYS A 29 -22.63 7.82 15.76
CA LYS A 29 -24.07 7.53 15.86
C LYS A 29 -24.88 8.27 14.79
N GLU A 30 -24.46 9.49 14.50
CA GLU A 30 -24.95 10.33 13.41
C GLU A 30 -23.73 10.88 12.68
N PRO A 31 -23.68 10.84 11.33
CA PRO A 31 -22.53 11.34 10.58
C PRO A 31 -22.21 12.80 10.93
N VAL A 32 -20.92 13.09 11.12
CA VAL A 32 -20.44 14.41 11.57
C VAL A 32 -19.79 15.19 10.44
N ASP A 33 -19.65 16.50 10.62
CA ASP A 33 -18.99 17.35 9.64
C ASP A 33 -17.48 17.11 9.61
N PRO A 34 -16.87 16.98 8.42
CA PRO A 34 -15.43 16.93 8.27
C PRO A 34 -14.75 18.19 8.81
N GLN A 35 -13.53 18.04 9.29
CA GLN A 35 -12.76 19.09 9.97
C GLN A 35 -11.39 19.27 9.31
N PRO A 36 -10.82 20.48 9.31
CA PRO A 36 -9.47 20.70 8.82
C PRO A 36 -8.44 20.01 9.73
N MET A 37 -7.35 19.51 9.13
CA MET A 37 -6.21 18.89 9.82
C MET A 37 -5.31 19.95 10.49
N THR A 38 -5.87 20.67 11.46
CA THR A 38 -5.23 21.79 12.16
C THR A 38 -5.50 21.73 13.66
N GLY A 39 -4.67 22.40 14.46
CA GLY A 39 -4.80 22.44 15.91
C GLY A 39 -4.01 21.34 16.62
N THR A 40 -4.41 21.01 17.85
CA THR A 40 -3.66 20.10 18.72
C THR A 40 -3.55 18.69 18.11
N GLY A 41 -2.31 18.18 18.02
CA GLY A 41 -2.01 16.86 17.47
C GLY A 41 -1.67 16.88 15.97
N TRP A 42 -2.00 17.97 15.26
CA TRP A 42 -1.66 18.16 13.85
C TRP A 42 -0.40 19.04 13.70
N PRO A 43 0.51 18.71 12.77
CA PRO A 43 1.71 19.50 12.58
C PRO A 43 1.40 20.84 11.92
N SER A 44 1.89 21.91 12.54
CA SER A 44 1.84 23.26 11.97
C SER A 44 2.99 23.56 11.02
N VAL A 45 4.11 22.84 11.17
CA VAL A 45 5.37 23.01 10.43
C VAL A 45 6.07 21.67 10.26
N ILE A 46 6.97 21.54 9.29
CA ILE A 46 7.85 20.37 9.14
C ILE A 46 9.22 20.74 9.72
N GLY A 47 9.45 20.43 11.00
CA GLY A 47 10.63 20.88 11.74
C GLY A 47 10.47 22.28 12.33
N GLY A 48 11.53 22.76 12.97
CA GLY A 48 11.52 23.99 13.78
C GLY A 48 11.63 23.68 15.27
N GLY A 49 11.43 24.67 16.13
CA GLY A 49 11.67 24.52 17.58
C GLY A 49 13.16 24.62 17.92
N SER A 50 13.45 25.29 19.04
CA SER A 50 14.83 25.49 19.49
C SER A 50 15.43 24.21 20.03
N CYS A 51 16.70 23.95 19.73
CA CYS A 51 17.42 22.80 20.25
C CYS A 51 18.86 23.15 20.63
N THR A 52 19.40 22.35 21.53
CA THR A 52 20.83 22.34 21.91
C THR A 52 21.50 21.03 21.48
N ASN A 53 20.73 19.94 21.44
CA ASN A 53 21.19 18.61 21.07
C ASN A 53 20.10 17.86 20.28
N ALA A 54 20.41 16.65 19.80
CA ALA A 54 19.46 15.87 19.00
C ALA A 54 18.25 15.32 19.79
N THR A 55 18.39 15.12 21.12
CA THR A 55 17.27 14.63 21.95
C THR A 55 16.16 15.67 22.09
N ASP A 56 16.49 16.96 21.98
CA ASP A 56 15.50 18.05 21.90
C ASP A 56 14.61 17.97 20.64
N CYS A 57 14.96 17.07 19.70
CA CYS A 57 14.23 16.77 18.47
C CYS A 57 13.56 15.39 18.50
N ASN A 58 13.19 14.90 19.70
CA ASN A 58 12.47 13.64 19.96
C ASN A 58 13.11 12.38 19.35
N ASP A 59 14.43 12.36 19.13
CA ASP A 59 15.14 11.30 18.40
C ASP A 59 14.63 11.07 16.96
N LYS A 60 13.77 11.97 16.47
CA LYS A 60 13.16 11.96 15.15
C LYS A 60 13.74 13.05 14.23
N GLY A 61 14.77 13.76 14.69
CA GLY A 61 15.44 14.82 13.95
C GLY A 61 16.88 15.07 14.38
N GLN A 62 17.49 16.09 13.81
CA GLN A 62 18.82 16.56 14.14
C GLN A 62 18.75 18.03 14.55
N CYS A 63 19.58 18.43 15.52
CA CYS A 63 19.73 19.82 15.89
C CYS A 63 20.74 20.50 14.95
N VAL A 64 20.27 21.41 14.10
CA VAL A 64 21.09 22.12 13.12
C VAL A 64 20.95 23.62 13.37
N ASN A 65 22.07 24.30 13.67
CA ASN A 65 22.09 25.74 13.95
C ASN A 65 21.08 26.18 15.03
N GLY A 66 20.86 25.34 16.05
CA GLY A 66 19.92 25.62 17.14
C GLY A 66 18.44 25.40 16.81
N GLY A 67 18.11 24.84 15.64
CA GLY A 67 16.76 24.44 15.25
C GLY A 67 16.65 22.95 14.91
N CYS A 68 15.53 22.30 15.26
CA CYS A 68 15.32 20.90 14.88
C CYS A 68 14.95 20.76 13.40
N VAL A 69 15.67 19.87 12.72
CA VAL A 69 15.38 19.42 11.36
C VAL A 69 14.94 17.97 11.41
N CYS A 70 13.70 17.68 11.04
CA CYS A 70 13.14 16.34 11.12
C CYS A 70 13.73 15.39 10.07
N ARG A 71 13.73 14.09 10.40
CA ARG A 71 14.09 13.05 9.44
C ARG A 71 13.18 13.15 8.22
N LYS A 72 13.77 13.01 7.04
CA LYS A 72 13.03 12.94 5.77
C LYS A 72 12.53 11.52 5.52
N ASP A 73 11.76 10.99 6.47
CA ASP A 73 11.21 9.63 6.44
C ASP A 73 9.71 9.59 6.13
N GLY A 74 9.10 10.76 5.91
CA GLY A 74 7.67 10.91 5.63
C GLY A 74 6.77 10.82 6.88
N MET A 75 7.35 10.59 8.07
CA MET A 75 6.60 10.40 9.31
C MET A 75 6.75 11.57 10.26
N ALA A 76 7.96 12.09 10.50
CA ALA A 76 8.19 13.08 11.54
C ALA A 76 7.90 14.53 11.09
N ALA A 77 7.15 15.28 11.91
CA ALA A 77 6.85 16.69 11.69
C ALA A 77 6.70 17.45 13.02
N GLY A 78 6.36 18.74 12.92
CA GLY A 78 6.24 19.66 14.04
C GLY A 78 7.56 20.36 14.40
N PRO A 79 7.51 21.46 15.18
CA PRO A 79 8.69 21.99 15.86
C PRO A 79 9.23 20.85 16.75
N HIS A 80 10.51 20.57 16.95
CA HIS A 80 10.96 19.40 17.72
C HIS A 80 10.65 18.00 17.15
N CYS A 81 9.99 17.87 16.00
CA CYS A 81 9.79 16.57 15.34
C CYS A 81 8.97 15.54 16.16
N GLY A 82 8.17 16.00 17.13
CA GLY A 82 7.36 15.13 17.99
C GLY A 82 6.04 14.69 17.37
N GLU A 83 5.59 15.38 16.33
CA GLU A 83 4.30 15.15 15.67
C GLU A 83 4.46 14.30 14.41
N PHE A 84 3.34 13.88 13.83
CA PHE A 84 3.32 13.11 12.59
C PHE A 84 2.95 13.99 11.40
N ALA A 85 3.71 13.89 10.31
CA ALA A 85 3.39 14.55 9.06
C ALA A 85 1.98 14.17 8.59
N ILE A 86 1.25 15.14 8.02
CA ILE A 86 -0.05 14.87 7.40
C ILE A 86 0.17 13.88 6.25
N GLN A 87 -0.43 12.70 6.34
CA GLN A 87 -0.23 11.62 5.38
C GLN A 87 -1.10 11.80 4.14
N CYS A 88 -2.25 12.45 4.26
CA CYS A 88 -3.22 12.59 3.17
C CYS A 88 -3.49 14.06 2.84
N PRO A 89 -2.51 14.77 2.25
CA PRO A 89 -2.59 16.22 2.05
C PRO A 89 -3.76 16.66 1.16
N ALA A 90 -4.24 15.80 0.26
CA ALA A 90 -5.45 16.05 -0.55
C ALA A 90 -6.70 16.39 0.28
N TYR A 91 -6.79 15.90 1.53
CA TYR A 91 -7.93 16.13 2.43
C TYR A 91 -7.66 17.15 3.53
N LYS A 92 -6.50 17.83 3.52
CA LYS A 92 -6.02 18.67 4.63
C LYS A 92 -7.04 19.70 5.13
N GLU A 93 -7.76 20.35 4.22
CA GLU A 93 -8.70 21.42 4.55
C GLU A 93 -10.05 20.89 5.06
N ASN A 94 -10.38 19.64 4.74
CA ASN A 94 -11.66 19.04 5.08
C ASN A 94 -11.55 17.51 5.14
N ALA A 95 -11.35 16.96 6.34
CA ALA A 95 -11.07 15.54 6.54
C ALA A 95 -11.97 14.90 7.60
N CYS A 96 -12.22 13.60 7.43
CA CYS A 96 -12.91 12.77 8.43
C CYS A 96 -11.96 12.07 9.41
N CYS A 97 -10.66 12.10 9.15
CA CYS A 97 -9.70 11.43 10.00
C CYS A 97 -9.19 12.32 11.14
N SER A 98 -8.94 11.70 12.29
CA SER A 98 -8.26 12.33 13.42
C SER A 98 -6.74 12.33 13.25
N TRP A 99 -6.03 13.08 14.09
CA TRP A 99 -4.57 13.06 14.10
C TRP A 99 -4.03 11.67 14.52
N GLN A 100 -4.77 10.94 15.34
CA GLN A 100 -4.45 9.56 15.73
C GLN A 100 -4.53 8.60 14.54
N GLN A 101 -5.57 8.72 13.72
CA GLN A 101 -5.68 7.94 12.48
C GLN A 101 -4.57 8.31 11.50
N ASN A 102 -4.21 9.59 11.41
CA ASN A 102 -3.07 10.03 10.61
C ASN A 102 -1.74 9.42 11.09
N GLN A 103 -1.51 9.35 12.40
CA GLN A 103 -0.35 8.66 12.96
C GLN A 103 -0.33 7.18 12.55
N ALA A 104 -1.45 6.46 12.73
CA ALA A 104 -1.55 5.06 12.35
C ALA A 104 -1.30 4.84 10.85
N MET A 105 -1.82 5.72 9.99
CA MET A 105 -1.53 5.68 8.55
C MET A 105 -0.05 5.93 8.25
N ALA A 106 0.62 6.84 8.96
CA ALA A 106 2.04 7.14 8.71
C ALA A 106 2.90 5.88 8.92
N GLU A 107 2.62 5.13 9.99
CA GLU A 107 3.31 3.89 10.32
C GLU A 107 2.96 2.78 9.29
N ASN A 108 1.68 2.63 8.94
CA ASN A 108 1.23 1.63 7.98
C ASN A 108 1.70 1.91 6.54
N PHE A 109 1.78 3.17 6.12
CA PHE A 109 2.25 3.52 4.78
C PHE A 109 3.73 3.21 4.59
N LYS A 110 4.53 3.27 5.66
CA LYS A 110 5.91 2.79 5.60
C LYS A 110 5.98 1.30 5.30
N LEU A 111 5.07 0.50 5.87
CA LEU A 111 4.95 -0.92 5.56
C LEU A 111 4.53 -1.13 4.10
N VAL A 112 3.48 -0.44 3.64
CA VAL A 112 3.03 -0.48 2.23
C VAL A 112 4.18 -0.13 1.28
N ALA A 113 4.92 0.95 1.55
CA ALA A 113 6.08 1.34 0.75
C ALA A 113 7.15 0.24 0.70
N SER A 114 7.43 -0.40 1.84
CA SER A 114 8.45 -1.44 1.92
C SER A 114 8.09 -2.71 1.15
N VAL A 115 6.80 -3.02 1.03
CA VAL A 115 6.24 -4.23 0.43
C VAL A 115 5.96 -4.04 -1.07
N PHE A 116 5.35 -2.91 -1.45
CA PHE A 116 4.83 -2.71 -2.81
C PHE A 116 5.66 -1.76 -3.67
N ALA A 117 6.45 -0.84 -3.11
CA ALA A 117 7.02 0.25 -3.90
C ALA A 117 8.38 -0.11 -4.54
N LYS A 118 9.27 -0.79 -3.79
CA LYS A 118 10.67 -1.02 -4.16
C LYS A 118 10.85 -1.63 -5.56
N ASN A 119 11.01 -0.80 -6.58
CA ASN A 119 11.13 -1.20 -7.99
C ASN A 119 12.27 -2.22 -8.21
N SER A 120 13.41 -2.00 -7.54
CA SER A 120 14.57 -2.91 -7.60
C SER A 120 14.33 -4.30 -7.01
N ALA A 121 13.29 -4.46 -6.18
CA ALA A 121 12.90 -5.72 -5.54
C ALA A 121 11.61 -6.31 -6.14
N GLY A 122 11.21 -5.87 -7.34
CA GLY A 122 9.96 -6.33 -7.98
C GLY A 122 8.70 -5.61 -7.49
N GLY A 123 8.86 -4.43 -6.88
CA GLY A 123 7.77 -3.51 -6.56
C GLY A 123 7.45 -2.53 -7.69
N CYS A 124 6.44 -1.71 -7.46
CA CYS A 124 5.96 -0.65 -8.31
C CYS A 124 5.51 0.55 -7.45
N ASP A 125 6.21 1.68 -7.55
CA ASP A 125 5.88 2.88 -6.77
C ASP A 125 4.45 3.39 -7.04
N ALA A 126 3.95 3.28 -8.28
CA ALA A 126 2.57 3.63 -8.61
C ALA A 126 1.56 2.76 -7.85
N CYS A 127 1.80 1.44 -7.75
CA CYS A 127 0.96 0.53 -6.96
C CYS A 127 0.92 0.96 -5.49
N ALA A 128 2.09 1.21 -4.89
CA ALA A 128 2.17 1.62 -3.51
C ALA A 128 1.44 2.96 -3.26
N ALA A 129 1.62 3.94 -4.15
CA ALA A 129 0.90 5.21 -4.09
C ALA A 129 -0.61 5.04 -4.21
N ASN A 130 -1.08 4.18 -5.13
CA ASN A 130 -2.51 3.87 -5.30
C ASN A 130 -3.12 3.22 -4.05
N LEU A 131 -2.39 2.30 -3.41
CA LEU A 131 -2.81 1.70 -2.14
C LEU A 131 -2.89 2.73 -1.01
N MET A 132 -1.90 3.62 -0.90
CA MET A 132 -1.93 4.69 0.09
C MET A 132 -3.09 5.67 -0.18
N ASN A 133 -3.36 5.99 -1.45
CA ASN A 133 -4.51 6.82 -1.86
C ASN A 133 -5.85 6.17 -1.49
N LEU A 134 -5.99 4.86 -1.71
CA LEU A 134 -7.16 4.10 -1.28
C LEU A 134 -7.38 4.29 0.23
N TRP A 135 -6.36 4.04 1.05
CA TRP A 135 -6.47 4.20 2.50
C TRP A 135 -6.74 5.65 2.92
N CYS A 136 -6.08 6.62 2.30
CA CYS A 136 -6.39 8.04 2.53
C CYS A 136 -7.85 8.36 2.23
N GLY A 137 -8.40 7.87 1.13
CA GLY A 137 -9.79 8.10 0.76
C GLY A 137 -10.77 7.43 1.72
N LEU A 138 -10.51 6.18 2.12
CA LEU A 138 -11.37 5.49 3.07
C LEU A 138 -11.36 6.18 4.44
N VAL A 139 -10.20 6.60 4.92
CA VAL A 139 -10.04 7.09 6.30
C VAL A 139 -10.31 8.59 6.42
N CYS A 140 -9.92 9.40 5.42
CA CYS A 140 -9.97 10.86 5.51
C CYS A 140 -10.96 11.55 4.57
N SER A 141 -11.56 10.86 3.57
CA SER A 141 -12.46 11.54 2.63
C SER A 141 -13.59 12.27 3.37
N PRO A 142 -13.91 13.52 3.01
CA PRO A 142 -15.03 14.25 3.61
C PRO A 142 -16.41 13.68 3.23
N GLU A 143 -16.47 12.74 2.28
CA GLU A 143 -17.70 12.18 1.73
C GLU A 143 -17.88 10.69 2.10
N GLN A 144 -17.36 10.27 3.26
CA GLN A 144 -17.47 8.88 3.72
C GLN A 144 -18.91 8.36 3.68
N ASP A 145 -19.89 9.18 4.08
CA ASP A 145 -21.31 8.83 4.09
C ASP A 145 -21.92 8.51 2.72
N GLN A 146 -21.23 8.85 1.62
CA GLN A 146 -21.68 8.53 0.27
C GLN A 146 -21.33 7.11 -0.15
N PHE A 147 -20.32 6.50 0.45
CA PHE A 147 -19.80 5.19 0.03
C PHE A 147 -19.54 4.22 1.20
N MET A 148 -19.71 4.65 2.44
CA MET A 148 -19.57 3.83 3.64
C MET A 148 -20.89 3.75 4.41
N GLU A 149 -21.22 2.54 4.87
CA GLU A 149 -22.41 2.28 5.67
C GLU A 149 -22.05 1.36 6.85
N MET A 150 -22.68 1.55 8.01
CA MET A 150 -22.53 0.62 9.12
C MET A 150 -23.05 -0.77 8.73
N ALA A 151 -22.29 -1.82 9.03
CA ALA A 151 -22.73 -3.19 8.75
C ALA A 151 -23.87 -3.65 9.68
N HIS A 152 -23.93 -3.10 10.90
CA HIS A 152 -24.98 -3.37 11.88
C HIS A 152 -25.54 -2.06 12.44
N ALA A 153 -26.60 -2.15 13.24
CA ALA A 153 -27.06 -0.99 14.00
C ALA A 153 -25.94 -0.46 14.91
N TRP A 154 -25.91 0.86 15.13
CA TRP A 154 -24.93 1.50 16.02
C TRP A 154 -24.83 0.75 17.35
N PRO A 155 -23.61 0.44 17.85
CA PRO A 155 -22.30 0.96 17.41
C PRO A 155 -21.60 0.21 16.26
N SER A 156 -22.29 -0.70 15.56
CA SER A 156 -21.73 -1.53 14.48
C SER A 156 -20.48 -2.36 14.85
N THR A 157 -20.28 -2.59 16.15
CA THR A 157 -19.17 -3.40 16.66
C THR A 157 -19.56 -4.87 16.70
N ASN A 158 -18.64 -5.75 16.30
CA ASN A 158 -18.80 -7.20 16.35
C ASN A 158 -17.51 -7.87 16.82
N TYR A 159 -17.50 -9.21 16.89
CA TYR A 159 -16.33 -10.01 17.25
C TYR A 159 -15.94 -10.98 16.14
N ARG A 160 -14.65 -11.03 15.80
CA ARG A 160 -14.08 -11.90 14.75
C ARG A 160 -12.81 -12.62 15.24
N PRO A 161 -12.45 -13.77 14.63
CA PRO A 161 -11.14 -14.34 14.82
C PRO A 161 -10.08 -13.50 14.10
N ASP A 162 -8.94 -13.24 14.75
CA ASP A 162 -7.78 -12.65 14.09
C ASP A 162 -6.89 -13.76 13.50
N PRO A 163 -6.81 -13.88 12.16
CA PRO A 163 -5.99 -14.89 11.51
C PRO A 163 -4.47 -14.67 11.70
N MET A 164 -4.04 -13.47 12.08
CA MET A 164 -2.61 -13.15 12.26
C MET A 164 -2.07 -13.64 13.61
N THR A 165 -2.88 -13.59 14.66
CA THR A 165 -2.46 -14.00 16.01
C THR A 165 -3.15 -15.27 16.52
N GLY A 166 -4.21 -15.71 15.83
CA GLY A 166 -5.03 -16.85 16.26
C GLY A 166 -5.97 -16.53 17.42
N LYS A 167 -6.16 -15.25 17.79
CA LYS A 167 -7.14 -14.87 18.83
C LYS A 167 -8.55 -15.00 18.25
N GLU A 168 -9.34 -15.93 18.78
CA GLU A 168 -10.68 -16.27 18.27
C GLU A 168 -11.76 -15.17 18.45
N LYS A 169 -11.53 -14.20 19.35
CA LYS A 169 -12.54 -13.20 19.72
C LYS A 169 -11.91 -11.82 19.87
N VAL A 170 -11.78 -11.13 18.75
CA VAL A 170 -11.29 -9.75 18.63
C VAL A 170 -12.45 -8.82 18.33
N LYS A 171 -12.57 -7.73 19.09
CA LYS A 171 -13.59 -6.71 18.84
C LYS A 171 -13.20 -5.89 17.61
N VAL A 172 -14.13 -5.73 16.68
CA VAL A 172 -13.94 -4.98 15.44
C VAL A 172 -15.13 -4.06 15.16
N LEU A 173 -14.87 -2.92 14.53
CA LEU A 173 -15.88 -2.11 13.85
C LEU A 173 -16.16 -2.74 12.48
N GLU A 174 -17.41 -3.13 12.23
CA GLU A 174 -17.81 -3.64 10.91
C GLU A 174 -18.48 -2.54 10.08
N ILE A 175 -17.96 -2.30 8.89
CA ILE A 175 -18.53 -1.35 7.92
C ILE A 175 -18.57 -1.97 6.52
N ASN A 176 -19.56 -1.54 5.75
CA ASN A 176 -19.69 -1.83 4.33
C ASN A 176 -19.13 -0.65 3.54
N VAL A 177 -18.27 -0.93 2.57
CA VAL A 177 -17.65 0.09 1.71
C VAL A 177 -17.94 -0.23 0.26
N ALA A 178 -18.53 0.71 -0.45
CA ALA A 178 -18.76 0.63 -1.88
C ALA A 178 -17.57 1.21 -2.64
N LEU A 179 -16.98 0.43 -3.55
CA LEU A 179 -15.87 0.88 -4.41
C LEU A 179 -16.29 0.86 -5.88
N ALA A 180 -15.90 1.88 -6.62
CA ALA A 180 -16.13 1.91 -8.06
C ALA A 180 -15.36 0.76 -8.73
N LYS A 181 -16.02 0.06 -9.65
CA LYS A 181 -15.41 -1.08 -10.36
C LYS A 181 -14.17 -0.66 -11.17
N GLY A 182 -14.24 0.48 -11.85
CA GLY A 182 -13.13 1.00 -12.65
C GLY A 182 -11.89 1.27 -11.81
N PHE A 183 -12.07 2.01 -10.71
CA PHE A 183 -11.06 2.26 -9.69
C PHE A 183 -10.45 0.96 -9.14
N THR A 184 -11.29 0.03 -8.68
CA THR A 184 -10.85 -1.26 -8.13
C THR A 184 -9.97 -2.05 -9.11
N CYS A 185 -10.40 -2.13 -10.37
CA CYS A 185 -9.62 -2.82 -11.39
C CYS A 185 -8.30 -2.10 -11.67
N ALA A 186 -8.30 -0.77 -11.76
CA ALA A 186 -7.10 0.00 -12.01
C ALA A 186 -6.06 -0.13 -10.88
N VAL A 187 -6.50 -0.09 -9.62
CA VAL A 187 -5.61 -0.32 -8.46
C VAL A 187 -5.01 -1.71 -8.55
N PHE A 188 -5.83 -2.74 -8.77
CA PHE A 188 -5.34 -4.11 -8.92
C PHE A 188 -4.38 -4.26 -10.11
N ASP A 189 -4.68 -3.69 -11.26
CA ASP A 189 -3.85 -3.77 -12.46
C ASP A 189 -2.47 -3.14 -12.25
N SER A 190 -2.38 -2.08 -11.44
CA SER A 190 -1.10 -1.48 -11.06
C SER A 190 -0.26 -2.38 -10.16
N CYS A 191 -0.88 -3.29 -9.40
CA CYS A 191 -0.25 -4.08 -8.35
C CYS A 191 -0.06 -5.57 -8.67
N LYS A 192 -0.86 -6.16 -9.56
CA LYS A 192 -1.01 -7.62 -9.71
C LYS A 192 0.27 -8.37 -10.08
N ASN A 193 1.24 -7.69 -10.71
CA ASN A 193 2.52 -8.27 -11.10
C ASN A 193 3.65 -7.94 -10.11
N THR A 194 3.40 -7.17 -9.05
CA THR A 194 4.39 -6.97 -8.00
C THR A 194 4.74 -8.32 -7.34
N ALA A 195 5.96 -8.45 -6.83
CA ALA A 195 6.42 -9.68 -6.19
C ALA A 195 5.46 -10.18 -5.10
N MET A 196 4.89 -9.26 -4.33
CA MET A 196 4.00 -9.57 -3.21
C MET A 196 2.62 -10.04 -3.69
N ALA A 197 2.01 -9.33 -4.64
CA ALA A 197 0.69 -9.70 -5.15
C ALA A 197 0.73 -10.99 -5.99
N SER A 198 1.81 -11.22 -6.73
CA SER A 198 1.96 -12.40 -7.59
C SER A 198 2.18 -13.70 -6.80
N MET A 199 2.82 -13.64 -5.64
CA MET A 199 3.07 -14.81 -4.78
C MET A 199 1.85 -15.22 -3.94
N ALA A 200 1.01 -14.27 -3.53
CA ALA A 200 -0.13 -14.55 -2.67
C ALA A 200 -1.34 -15.06 -3.46
N ALA A 201 -1.72 -16.33 -3.26
CA ALA A 201 -2.90 -16.92 -3.93
C ALA A 201 -4.20 -16.13 -3.66
N ALA A 202 -4.33 -15.55 -2.47
CA ALA A 202 -5.46 -14.70 -2.08
C ALA A 202 -5.56 -13.41 -2.91
N MET A 203 -4.46 -12.95 -3.52
CA MET A 203 -4.37 -11.68 -4.23
C MET A 203 -4.51 -11.82 -5.76
N LYS A 204 -4.86 -13.00 -6.29
CA LYS A 204 -4.92 -13.24 -7.75
C LYS A 204 -6.04 -12.53 -8.51
N SER A 205 -6.94 -11.85 -7.80
CA SER A 205 -8.05 -11.07 -8.40
C SER A 205 -8.17 -9.73 -7.68
N SER A 206 -8.80 -8.74 -8.32
CA SER A 206 -9.05 -7.44 -7.70
C SER A 206 -9.85 -7.55 -6.40
N LEU A 207 -10.88 -8.40 -6.40
CA LEU A 207 -11.68 -8.70 -5.21
C LEU A 207 -10.82 -9.33 -4.10
N GLY A 208 -10.05 -10.37 -4.42
CA GLY A 208 -9.21 -11.06 -3.44
C GLY A 208 -8.10 -10.18 -2.90
N PHE A 209 -7.46 -9.39 -3.76
CA PHE A 209 -6.42 -8.44 -3.41
C PHE A 209 -6.93 -7.40 -2.41
N LEU A 210 -8.03 -6.73 -2.73
CA LEU A 210 -8.58 -5.71 -1.83
C LEU A 210 -9.17 -6.35 -0.57
N ASN A 211 -9.85 -7.51 -0.64
CA ASN A 211 -10.37 -8.18 0.56
C ASN A 211 -9.23 -8.54 1.51
N TYR A 212 -8.07 -8.94 0.98
CA TYR A 212 -6.89 -9.16 1.80
C TYR A 212 -6.45 -7.88 2.52
N GLN A 213 -6.36 -6.74 1.80
CA GLN A 213 -6.02 -5.46 2.42
C GLN A 213 -7.02 -5.08 3.53
N MET A 214 -8.32 -5.27 3.28
CA MET A 214 -9.42 -4.78 4.11
C MET A 214 -9.86 -5.70 5.26
N GLN A 215 -9.57 -7.00 5.19
CA GLN A 215 -10.00 -7.97 6.21
C GLN A 215 -8.83 -8.54 7.00
N VAL A 216 -7.66 -8.73 6.37
CA VAL A 216 -6.48 -9.23 7.09
C VAL A 216 -5.69 -8.07 7.67
N GLY A 217 -5.54 -6.98 6.91
CA GLY A 217 -4.87 -5.76 7.39
C GLY A 217 -5.68 -5.02 8.46
N ALA A 218 -7.00 -4.93 8.28
CA ALA A 218 -7.84 -4.11 9.15
C ALA A 218 -8.23 -4.79 10.48
N VAL A 219 -8.37 -6.12 10.52
CA VAL A 219 -8.78 -6.84 11.75
C VAL A 219 -7.73 -6.72 12.86
N GLY A 220 -6.44 -6.68 12.50
CA GLY A 220 -5.35 -6.39 13.43
C GLY A 220 -5.43 -5.00 14.07
N HIS A 221 -6.22 -4.09 13.48
CA HIS A 221 -6.42 -2.71 13.93
C HIS A 221 -7.85 -2.42 14.38
N GLY A 222 -8.66 -3.47 14.60
CA GLY A 222 -10.02 -3.33 15.10
C GLY A 222 -11.04 -2.93 14.04
N GLU A 223 -10.76 -3.10 12.75
CA GLU A 223 -11.69 -2.81 11.67
C GLU A 223 -11.97 -4.08 10.84
N PHE A 224 -13.19 -4.23 10.35
CA PHE A 224 -13.53 -5.26 9.40
C PHE A 224 -14.38 -4.65 8.29
N ILE A 225 -13.73 -4.41 7.15
CA ILE A 225 -14.33 -3.73 6.01
C ILE A 225 -14.84 -4.76 5.01
N THR A 226 -16.16 -4.78 4.80
CA THR A 226 -16.80 -5.57 3.76
C THR A 226 -16.98 -4.73 2.51
N MET A 227 -16.37 -5.14 1.40
CA MET A 227 -16.47 -4.35 0.16
C MET A 227 -17.63 -4.79 -0.73
N SER A 228 -18.30 -3.80 -1.31
CA SER A 228 -19.28 -3.95 -2.38
C SER A 228 -18.73 -3.33 -3.67
N PHE A 229 -18.71 -4.12 -4.74
CA PHE A 229 -18.13 -3.72 -6.04
C PHE A 229 -19.19 -3.44 -7.12
N ASN A 230 -20.47 -3.52 -6.74
CA ASN A 230 -21.61 -3.39 -7.64
C ASN A 230 -22.49 -2.17 -7.31
N ALA A 231 -21.96 -1.20 -6.56
CA ALA A 231 -22.65 0.04 -6.29
C ALA A 231 -22.64 0.96 -7.52
N SER A 232 -23.66 1.81 -7.64
CA SER A 232 -23.67 2.90 -8.62
C SER A 232 -22.48 3.83 -8.39
N LYS A 233 -21.94 4.41 -9.47
CA LYS A 233 -20.78 5.33 -9.39
C LYS A 233 -20.95 6.41 -8.32
N ASP A 234 -22.16 6.97 -8.23
CA ASP A 234 -22.51 8.07 -7.33
C ASP A 234 -22.64 7.66 -5.85
N LYS A 235 -22.43 6.38 -5.53
CA LYS A 235 -22.44 5.82 -4.17
C LYS A 235 -21.21 4.97 -3.89
N SER A 236 -20.13 5.21 -4.62
CA SER A 236 -18.96 4.38 -4.56
C SER A 236 -17.72 5.25 -4.53
N PHE A 237 -16.74 4.88 -3.72
CA PHE A 237 -15.46 5.55 -3.71
C PHE A 237 -14.77 5.36 -5.06
N ASP A 238 -14.41 6.49 -5.66
CA ASP A 238 -13.71 6.58 -6.94
C ASP A 238 -12.63 7.65 -6.78
N HIS A 239 -11.42 7.34 -7.25
CA HIS A 239 -10.28 8.25 -7.18
C HIS A 239 -9.38 7.97 -8.39
N ASP A 240 -8.64 8.97 -8.83
CA ASP A 240 -7.67 8.78 -9.91
C ASP A 240 -6.57 7.78 -9.48
N VAL A 241 -6.20 6.90 -10.42
CA VAL A 241 -5.26 5.81 -10.21
C VAL A 241 -4.08 5.96 -11.14
N LEU A 242 -2.87 6.02 -10.57
CA LEU A 242 -1.64 6.09 -11.32
C LEU A 242 -1.43 4.79 -12.11
N LYS A 243 -1.29 4.89 -13.43
CA LYS A 243 -1.03 3.74 -14.28
C LYS A 243 0.42 3.29 -14.12
N CYS A 244 0.65 2.00 -13.88
CA CYS A 244 2.02 1.51 -13.66
C CYS A 244 2.96 1.67 -14.87
N SER A 245 2.42 1.76 -16.09
CA SER A 245 3.20 1.91 -17.33
C SER A 245 3.65 3.34 -17.60
N ASN A 246 2.90 4.34 -17.15
CA ASN A 246 3.27 5.75 -17.22
C ASN A 246 2.43 6.52 -16.19
N TYR A 247 3.10 7.05 -15.19
CA TYR A 247 2.54 7.90 -14.14
C TYR A 247 3.30 9.21 -14.03
N SER A 248 3.84 9.73 -15.14
CA SER A 248 4.58 11.00 -15.16
C SER A 248 3.73 12.19 -14.73
N GLU A 249 2.40 12.09 -14.78
CA GLU A 249 1.45 13.07 -14.23
C GLU A 249 1.68 13.36 -12.73
N VAL A 250 2.35 12.44 -12.02
CA VAL A 250 2.75 12.62 -10.63
C VAL A 250 3.64 13.85 -10.41
N ILE A 251 4.35 14.32 -11.43
CA ILE A 251 5.23 15.49 -11.32
C ILE A 251 4.40 16.73 -10.96
N GLU A 252 3.19 16.86 -11.50
CA GLU A 252 2.30 18.00 -11.26
C GLU A 252 1.44 17.80 -10.02
N THR A 253 1.08 16.55 -9.70
CA THR A 253 0.18 16.20 -8.58
C THR A 253 0.90 15.69 -7.34
N ARG A 254 2.23 15.79 -7.28
CA ARG A 254 3.04 15.23 -6.19
C ARG A 254 2.57 15.70 -4.82
N GLU A 255 2.22 16.98 -4.68
CA GLU A 255 1.86 17.57 -3.38
C GLU A 255 0.52 17.05 -2.84
N THR A 256 -0.36 16.52 -3.71
CA THR A 256 -1.64 15.92 -3.30
C THR A 256 -1.51 14.43 -3.00
N LEU A 257 -0.42 13.79 -3.41
CA LEU A 257 -0.17 12.39 -3.08
C LEU A 257 0.07 12.18 -1.59
N PRO A 258 -0.12 10.96 -1.09
CA PRO A 258 0.19 10.63 0.29
C PRO A 258 1.63 10.95 0.60
N THR A 259 1.91 11.56 1.75
CA THR A 259 3.26 12.07 2.07
C THR A 259 4.34 10.98 1.96
N GLN A 260 4.02 9.75 2.35
CA GLN A 260 4.93 8.62 2.15
C GLN A 260 5.13 8.26 0.66
N ALA A 261 4.10 8.37 -0.18
CA ALA A 261 4.20 8.15 -1.62
C ALA A 261 5.11 9.17 -2.31
N GLN A 262 5.11 10.43 -1.83
CA GLN A 262 5.99 11.49 -2.34
C GLN A 262 7.48 11.18 -2.16
N MET A 263 7.82 10.24 -1.27
CA MET A 263 9.18 9.84 -0.93
C MET A 263 9.64 8.58 -1.67
N LEU A 264 8.76 7.94 -2.44
CA LEU A 264 9.09 6.76 -3.22
C LEU A 264 10.11 7.09 -4.31
N GLU A 265 11.00 6.16 -4.63
CA GLU A 265 12.23 6.42 -5.39
C GLU A 265 11.96 7.06 -6.76
N SER A 266 11.06 6.49 -7.55
CA SER A 266 10.73 7.02 -8.88
C SER A 266 9.95 8.35 -8.83
N ILE A 267 9.05 8.49 -7.86
CA ILE A 267 8.20 9.68 -7.66
C ILE A 267 9.06 10.85 -7.15
N ALA A 268 9.98 10.57 -6.23
CA ALA A 268 10.88 11.55 -5.65
C ALA A 268 12.01 11.97 -6.59
N SER A 269 12.35 11.10 -7.54
CA SER A 269 13.43 11.32 -8.51
C SER A 269 13.19 12.58 -9.34
N LYS A 270 14.24 13.41 -9.43
CA LYS A 270 14.29 14.60 -10.30
C LYS A 270 14.60 14.27 -11.76
N SER A 271 14.73 12.99 -12.13
CA SER A 271 14.95 12.62 -13.52
C SER A 271 13.78 13.10 -14.38
N THR A 272 14.13 13.57 -15.59
CA THR A 272 13.19 13.94 -16.66
C THR A 272 12.64 12.73 -17.41
N ASP A 273 13.15 11.53 -17.12
CA ASP A 273 12.63 10.29 -17.71
C ASP A 273 11.19 10.03 -17.27
N ASP A 274 10.44 9.35 -18.14
CA ASP A 274 9.08 8.92 -17.84
C ASP A 274 9.03 8.06 -16.58
N LYS A 275 8.07 8.38 -15.71
CA LYS A 275 7.84 7.65 -14.47
C LYS A 275 7.06 6.38 -14.80
N GLN A 276 7.70 5.23 -14.65
CA GLN A 276 7.12 3.92 -14.96
C GLN A 276 7.65 2.85 -14.01
N CYS A 277 6.86 1.81 -13.78
CA CYS A 277 7.25 0.66 -12.98
C CYS A 277 8.03 -0.33 -13.84
N PRO A 278 8.95 -1.11 -13.26
CA PRO A 278 9.71 -2.09 -14.03
C PRO A 278 8.77 -3.14 -14.65
N CYS A 279 9.14 -3.64 -15.83
CA CYS A 279 8.37 -4.64 -16.59
C CYS A 279 7.97 -5.87 -15.75
N GLY A 280 8.87 -6.34 -14.87
CA GLY A 280 8.59 -7.46 -13.95
C GLY A 280 7.47 -7.18 -12.94
N ALA A 281 7.24 -5.91 -12.57
CA ALA A 281 6.19 -5.49 -11.65
C ALA A 281 4.96 -4.88 -12.37
N CYS A 282 5.08 -4.58 -13.65
CA CYS A 282 4.02 -4.02 -14.49
C CYS A 282 4.17 -4.49 -15.94
N ARG A 283 3.35 -5.47 -16.35
CA ARG A 283 3.35 -5.99 -17.72
C ARG A 283 3.10 -4.91 -18.79
N ALA A 284 2.24 -3.95 -18.49
CA ALA A 284 1.93 -2.85 -19.40
C ALA A 284 3.17 -1.99 -19.75
N THR A 285 4.18 -1.95 -18.87
CA THR A 285 5.46 -1.32 -19.21
C THR A 285 6.21 -2.13 -20.27
N CYS A 286 6.19 -3.47 -20.21
CA CYS A 286 6.83 -4.32 -21.21
C CYS A 286 6.24 -4.10 -22.61
N ASP A 287 4.91 -3.97 -22.68
CA ASP A 287 4.18 -3.76 -23.93
C ASP A 287 4.42 -2.36 -24.51
N ALA A 288 4.80 -1.39 -23.67
CA ALA A 288 5.13 -0.02 -24.07
C ALA A 288 6.57 0.14 -24.60
N HIS A 289 7.51 -0.74 -24.22
CA HIS A 289 8.91 -0.68 -24.67
C HIS A 289 9.11 -1.39 -26.01
N THR A 290 9.04 -0.63 -27.11
CA THR A 290 9.43 -1.09 -28.46
C THR A 290 10.89 -0.77 -28.74
N SER A 291 11.84 -1.54 -28.20
CA SER A 291 13.23 -1.49 -28.68
C SER A 291 13.51 -2.62 -29.65
N GLY A 292 13.53 -2.29 -30.95
CA GLY A 292 14.19 -3.10 -31.98
C GLY A 292 13.44 -4.35 -32.47
N GLY A 293 12.11 -4.29 -32.63
CA GLY A 293 11.35 -5.31 -33.38
C GLY A 293 11.10 -6.65 -32.66
N ASN A 294 11.68 -6.87 -31.47
CA ASN A 294 11.37 -8.02 -30.63
C ASN A 294 10.47 -7.58 -29.46
N HIS A 295 9.24 -8.09 -29.46
CA HIS A 295 8.33 -8.00 -28.33
C HIS A 295 8.89 -8.83 -27.16
N ILE A 296 9.02 -8.25 -25.97
CA ILE A 296 9.17 -9.06 -24.75
C ILE A 296 7.75 -9.52 -24.40
N HIS A 297 7.31 -10.63 -24.99
CA HIS A 297 6.07 -11.28 -24.59
C HIS A 297 6.26 -11.96 -23.24
N VAL A 298 5.69 -11.38 -22.20
CA VAL A 298 5.47 -12.07 -20.93
C VAL A 298 4.41 -13.14 -21.20
N VAL A 299 4.78 -14.41 -21.08
CA VAL A 299 3.87 -15.55 -21.26
C VAL A 299 3.09 -15.76 -19.97
N ASP A 300 1.77 -15.94 -20.08
CA ASP A 300 0.86 -16.09 -18.93
C ASP A 300 1.08 -17.37 -18.12
N ASP A 301 1.73 -18.36 -18.72
CA ASP A 301 2.10 -19.61 -18.06
C ASP A 301 3.55 -19.54 -17.53
N PRO A 302 3.83 -20.07 -16.33
CA PRO A 302 5.21 -20.22 -15.88
C PRO A 302 5.99 -20.97 -16.95
N ILE A 303 7.18 -20.44 -17.28
CA ILE A 303 8.14 -21.09 -18.16
C ILE A 303 8.23 -22.55 -17.72
N SER A 304 7.71 -23.46 -18.54
CA SER A 304 7.76 -24.91 -18.27
C SER A 304 9.19 -25.27 -17.88
N VAL A 305 9.37 -26.19 -16.92
CA VAL A 305 10.71 -26.68 -16.53
C VAL A 305 11.49 -27.22 -17.74
N PHE A 306 10.79 -27.51 -18.84
CA PHE A 306 11.34 -27.95 -20.12
C PHE A 306 11.63 -26.83 -21.14
N SER A 307 11.17 -25.60 -20.94
CA SER A 307 11.57 -24.46 -21.80
C SER A 307 13.00 -24.06 -21.46
N GLY A 308 13.93 -24.45 -22.34
CA GLY A 308 15.38 -24.39 -22.13
C GLY A 308 16.04 -25.79 -22.08
N PHE A 309 15.25 -26.85 -21.96
CA PHE A 309 15.73 -28.23 -21.95
C PHE A 309 15.89 -28.75 -23.39
N SER A 310 17.10 -28.63 -23.94
CA SER A 310 17.41 -29.25 -25.24
C SER A 310 17.50 -30.77 -25.06
N THR A 311 16.41 -31.47 -25.37
CA THR A 311 16.33 -32.94 -25.33
C THR A 311 17.44 -33.62 -26.12
N LYS A 312 17.88 -33.00 -27.23
CA LYS A 312 19.03 -33.46 -28.03
C LYS A 312 20.34 -33.41 -27.25
N LEU A 313 20.59 -32.33 -26.51
CA LEU A 313 21.83 -32.11 -25.77
C LEU A 313 21.91 -33.04 -24.56
N VAL A 314 20.77 -33.22 -23.88
CA VAL A 314 20.64 -34.16 -22.75
C VAL A 314 20.80 -35.61 -23.23
N ALA A 315 20.12 -36.01 -24.32
CA ALA A 315 20.27 -37.35 -24.88
C ALA A 315 21.72 -37.63 -25.33
N ALA A 316 22.41 -36.64 -25.90
CA ALA A 316 23.82 -36.78 -26.28
C ALA A 316 24.73 -36.94 -25.05
N ALA A 317 24.54 -36.14 -24.00
CA ALA A 317 25.35 -36.22 -22.78
C ALA A 317 25.15 -37.55 -22.04
N TYR A 318 23.90 -37.99 -21.86
CA TYR A 318 23.61 -39.27 -21.22
C TYR A 318 23.99 -40.46 -22.11
N GLY A 319 23.85 -40.36 -23.43
CA GLY A 319 24.32 -41.37 -24.37
C GLY A 319 25.85 -41.56 -24.30
N LEU A 320 26.60 -40.46 -24.25
CA LEU A 320 28.07 -40.51 -24.06
C LEU A 320 28.46 -41.11 -22.71
N LEU A 321 27.74 -40.80 -21.64
CA LEU A 321 27.97 -41.40 -20.32
C LEU A 321 27.75 -42.91 -20.32
N VAL A 322 26.68 -43.40 -20.96
CA VAL A 322 26.41 -44.84 -21.05
C VAL A 322 27.49 -45.54 -21.87
N ILE A 323 27.91 -44.95 -23.00
CA ILE A 323 29.02 -45.47 -23.80
C ILE A 323 30.30 -45.52 -22.95
N PHE A 324 30.62 -44.45 -22.24
CA PHE A 324 31.81 -44.38 -21.39
C PHE A 324 31.79 -45.44 -20.28
N VAL A 325 30.66 -45.62 -19.59
CA VAL A 325 30.49 -46.67 -18.57
C VAL A 325 30.61 -48.08 -19.18
N PHE A 326 30.06 -48.30 -20.37
CA PHE A 326 30.15 -49.57 -21.06
C PHE A 326 31.59 -49.91 -21.44
N PHE A 327 32.33 -48.94 -21.99
CA PHE A 327 33.75 -49.11 -22.29
C PHE A 327 34.60 -49.25 -21.04
N TRP A 328 34.31 -48.50 -19.98
CA TRP A 328 35.00 -48.60 -18.69
C TRP A 328 34.83 -49.98 -18.05
N ASN A 329 33.60 -50.52 -18.03
CA ASN A 329 33.34 -51.86 -17.51
C ASN A 329 33.96 -52.96 -18.39
N LYS A 330 34.00 -52.77 -19.71
CA LYS A 330 34.66 -53.72 -20.62
C LYS A 330 36.18 -53.74 -20.44
N TRP A 331 36.79 -52.58 -20.15
CA TRP A 331 38.21 -52.45 -19.88
C TRP A 331 38.60 -53.01 -18.50
N LYS A 332 37.71 -52.90 -17.50
CA LYS A 332 37.92 -53.45 -16.16
C LYS A 332 37.79 -54.99 -16.09
N ASN A 333 37.19 -55.61 -17.11
CA ASN A 333 36.96 -57.05 -17.21
C ASN A 333 37.93 -57.75 -18.19
N GLN A 334 39.00 -57.07 -18.60
CA GLN A 334 40.18 -57.65 -19.26
C GLN A 334 41.37 -57.60 -18.30
#